data_AF-A0A3G9IJ17-F1
#
_entry.id   AF-A0A3G9IJ17-F1
#
_cell.length_a   1.000
_cell.length_b   1.000
_cell.length_c   1.000
_cell.angle_alpha   90.00
_cell.angle_beta   90.00
_cell.angle_gamma   90.00
#
_symmetry.space_group_name_H-M   'P 1'
#
loop_
_entity.id
_entity.type
_entity.pdbx_description
1 polymer ?
#
loop_
_entity_poly.entity_id
_entity_poly.type
_entity_poly.pdbx_seq_one_letter_code
_entity_poly.pdbx_strand_id
1 'polypeptide(L)'
;MKLVNEAVDEVRKEEQKQAPELKRTKYLWLKNETTLKNEQKEELNLHLKDSHLKTGKAYRLKLALQDLWSKPHLLADVYLREWMAWARRSQLEPMVELAKTIKRHEEGILRWFHSRMTNGLLEGINGFPFSFIPDF
;
A
#
# COMPACT_ATOMS: atom_id res chain seq x y z
N MET A 1 7.59 0.33 2.88
CA MET A 1 6.65 -0.69 2.32
C MET A 1 5.84 -1.43 3.38
N LYS A 2 6.29 -1.47 4.63
CA LYS A 2 5.60 -2.16 5.73
C LYS A 2 4.17 -1.64 5.99
N LEU A 3 3.99 -0.32 6.10
CA LEU A 3 2.67 0.30 6.38
C LEU A 3 1.59 -0.05 5.36
N VAL A 4 1.93 -0.10 4.07
CA VAL A 4 0.96 -0.49 3.03
C VAL A 4 0.62 -1.98 3.09
N ASN A 5 1.58 -2.83 3.45
CA ASN A 5 1.32 -4.25 3.70
C ASN A 5 0.40 -4.44 4.92
N GLU A 6 0.59 -3.67 5.98
CA GLU A 6 -0.30 -3.69 7.15
C GLU A 6 -1.70 -3.25 6.77
N ALA A 7 -1.86 -2.15 6.03
CA ALA A 7 -3.16 -1.69 5.54
C ALA A 7 -3.87 -2.75 4.67
N VAL A 8 -3.15 -3.45 3.78
CA VAL A 8 -3.71 -4.57 3.00
C VAL A 8 -4.15 -5.72 3.90
N ASP A 9 -3.36 -6.10 4.91
CA ASP A 9 -3.71 -7.19 5.82
C ASP A 9 -4.91 -6.85 6.70
N GLU A 10 -5.05 -5.60 7.15
CA GLU A 10 -6.23 -5.15 7.90
C GLU A 10 -7.50 -5.20 7.06
N VAL A 11 -7.48 -4.68 5.82
CA VAL A 11 -8.62 -4.82 4.89
C VAL A 11 -8.97 -6.30 4.69
N ARG A 12 -7.96 -7.16 4.50
CA ARG A 12 -8.16 -8.61 4.36
C ARG A 12 -8.79 -9.22 5.59
N LYS A 13 -8.35 -8.87 6.81
CA LYS A 13 -8.91 -9.39 8.07
C LYS A 13 -10.37 -8.98 8.24
N GLU A 14 -10.71 -7.74 7.89
CA GLU A 14 -12.09 -7.24 7.97
C GLU A 14 -13.00 -7.97 6.97
N GLU A 15 -12.58 -8.07 5.71
CA GLU A 15 -13.36 -8.70 4.65
C GLU A 15 -13.47 -10.21 4.85
N GLN A 16 -12.42 -10.87 5.34
CA GLN A 16 -12.39 -12.31 5.65
C GLN A 16 -13.52 -12.75 6.59
N LYS A 17 -14.06 -11.86 7.44
CA LYS A 17 -15.20 -12.17 8.31
C LYS A 17 -16.45 -12.56 7.51
N GLN A 18 -16.57 -12.05 6.29
CA GLN A 18 -17.70 -12.27 5.38
C GLN A 18 -17.32 -13.08 4.13
N ALA A 19 -16.02 -13.16 3.81
CA ALA A 19 -15.46 -13.87 2.66
C ALA A 19 -14.45 -14.96 3.11
N PRO A 20 -14.92 -16.20 3.42
CA PRO A 20 -14.09 -17.29 3.91
C PRO A 20 -12.94 -17.69 2.97
N GLU A 21 -13.07 -17.43 1.67
CA GLU A 21 -12.05 -17.65 0.64
C GLU A 21 -10.77 -16.84 0.87
N LEU A 22 -10.83 -15.76 1.66
CA LEU A 22 -9.64 -15.01 2.10
C LEU A 22 -8.91 -15.67 3.28
N LYS A 23 -9.37 -16.83 3.75
CA LYS A 23 -8.66 -17.63 4.76
C LYS A 23 -7.35 -18.15 4.19
N ARG A 24 -6.28 -17.95 4.98
CA ARG A 24 -4.91 -18.39 4.67
C ARG A 24 -4.29 -17.75 3.44
N THR A 25 -4.90 -16.71 2.86
CA THR A 25 -4.35 -15.99 1.69
C THR A 25 -3.41 -14.84 2.06
N LYS A 26 -3.09 -14.59 3.34
CA LYS A 26 -2.31 -13.41 3.78
C LYS A 26 -1.04 -13.19 2.95
N TYR A 27 -0.21 -14.21 2.81
CA TYR A 27 1.07 -14.08 2.10
C TYR A 27 0.92 -13.94 0.58
N LEU A 28 -0.24 -14.27 0.01
CA LEU A 28 -0.57 -14.02 -1.38
C LEU A 28 -0.57 -12.51 -1.68
N TRP A 29 -1.16 -11.73 -0.76
CA TRP A 29 -1.33 -10.28 -0.89
C TRP A 29 -0.11 -9.47 -0.43
N LEU A 30 0.70 -10.00 0.50
CA LEU A 30 1.79 -9.24 1.10
C LEU A 30 3.12 -9.37 0.35
N LYS A 31 3.35 -10.48 -0.36
CA LYS A 31 4.57 -10.68 -1.15
C LYS A 31 4.61 -9.76 -2.37
N ASN A 32 5.82 -9.49 -2.86
CA ASN A 32 6.01 -8.87 -4.17
C ASN A 32 5.76 -9.92 -5.26
N GLU A 33 5.20 -9.50 -6.39
CA GLU A 33 4.93 -10.40 -7.53
C GLU A 33 6.19 -11.14 -8.00
N THR A 34 7.36 -10.50 -7.91
CA THR A 34 8.66 -11.08 -8.27
C THR A 34 9.09 -12.24 -7.37
N THR A 35 8.51 -12.36 -6.17
CA THR A 35 8.82 -13.41 -5.18
C THR A 35 7.73 -14.50 -5.12
N LEU A 36 6.64 -14.34 -5.87
CA LEU A 36 5.55 -15.32 -5.92
C LEU A 36 5.91 -16.46 -6.88
N LYS A 37 5.63 -17.71 -6.45
CA LYS A 37 5.65 -18.87 -7.36
C LYS A 37 4.53 -18.73 -8.40
N ASN A 38 4.68 -19.38 -9.56
CA ASN A 38 3.69 -19.29 -10.64
C ASN A 38 2.27 -19.68 -10.19
N GLU A 39 2.12 -20.75 -9.43
CA GLU A 39 0.83 -21.18 -8.83
C GLU A 39 0.19 -20.08 -7.97
N GLN A 40 1.00 -19.34 -7.19
CA GLN A 40 0.52 -18.25 -6.36
C GLN A 40 0.15 -17.02 -7.19
N LYS A 41 0.80 -16.80 -8.34
CA LYS A 41 0.40 -15.73 -9.27
C LYS A 41 -0.94 -16.03 -9.90
N GLU A 42 -1.18 -17.28 -10.28
CA GLU A 42 -2.47 -17.71 -10.83
C GLU A 42 -3.59 -17.55 -9.79
N GLU A 43 -3.37 -18.01 -8.55
CA GLU A 43 -4.32 -17.84 -7.44
C GLU A 43 -4.61 -16.35 -7.17
N LEU A 44 -3.57 -15.51 -7.12
CA LEU A 44 -3.72 -14.05 -6.96
C LEU A 44 -4.54 -13.45 -8.11
N ASN A 45 -4.26 -13.85 -9.35
CA ASN A 45 -4.98 -13.37 -10.53
C ASN A 45 -6.46 -13.78 -10.51
N LEU A 46 -6.79 -14.96 -9.98
CA LEU A 46 -8.17 -15.38 -9.80
C LEU A 46 -8.91 -14.44 -8.84
N HIS A 47 -8.32 -14.13 -7.69
CA HIS A 47 -8.92 -13.18 -6.75
C HIS A 47 -8.99 -11.75 -7.30
N LEU A 48 -8.01 -11.33 -8.10
CA LEU A 48 -8.00 -10.00 -8.72
C LEU A 48 -9.01 -9.85 -9.85
N LYS A 49 -9.54 -10.93 -10.43
CA LYS A 49 -10.66 -10.86 -11.39
C LYS A 49 -11.95 -10.42 -10.72
N ASP A 50 -12.12 -10.69 -9.43
CA ASP A 50 -13.26 -10.18 -8.68
C ASP A 50 -13.07 -8.68 -8.36
N SER A 51 -13.84 -7.85 -9.05
CA SER A 51 -13.82 -6.40 -8.86
C SER A 51 -14.47 -5.92 -7.56
N HIS A 52 -15.26 -6.77 -6.90
CA HIS A 52 -15.96 -6.44 -5.65
C HIS A 52 -15.08 -6.63 -4.43
N LEU A 53 -14.04 -7.46 -4.51
CA LEU A 53 -13.13 -7.76 -3.42
C LEU A 53 -12.37 -6.51 -2.96
N LYS A 54 -12.65 -6.06 -1.73
CA LYS A 54 -11.97 -4.92 -1.08
C LYS A 54 -10.48 -5.20 -0.90
N THR A 55 -10.11 -6.42 -0.57
CA THR A 55 -8.72 -6.87 -0.49
C THR A 55 -8.00 -6.74 -1.83
N GLY A 56 -8.69 -7.07 -2.94
CA GLY A 56 -8.17 -6.86 -4.29
C GLY A 56 -7.95 -5.38 -4.60
N LYS A 57 -8.90 -4.50 -4.23
CA LYS A 57 -8.74 -3.04 -4.36
C LYS A 57 -7.57 -2.50 -3.53
N ALA A 58 -7.44 -2.95 -2.28
CA ALA A 58 -6.34 -2.61 -1.40
C ALA A 58 -4.98 -3.03 -2.00
N TYR A 59 -4.91 -4.24 -2.56
CA TYR A 59 -3.72 -4.73 -3.24
C TYR A 59 -3.33 -3.88 -4.46
N ARG A 60 -4.30 -3.47 -5.28
CA ARG A 60 -4.03 -2.56 -6.41
C ARG A 60 -3.49 -1.20 -5.95
N LEU A 61 -4.02 -0.65 -4.85
CA LEU A 61 -3.49 0.58 -4.25
C LEU A 61 -2.05 0.39 -3.74
N LYS A 62 -1.74 -0.78 -3.17
CA LYS A 62 -0.36 -1.14 -2.81
C LYS A 62 0.56 -1.12 -4.03
N LEU A 63 0.19 -1.79 -5.12
CA LEU A 63 0.99 -1.81 -6.35
C LEU A 63 1.18 -0.41 -6.91
N ALA A 64 0.10 0.40 -6.95
CA ALA A 64 0.19 1.79 -7.39
C ALA A 64 1.13 2.63 -6.50
N LEU A 65 1.16 2.38 -5.18
CA LEU A 65 2.11 3.05 -4.29
C LEU A 65 3.54 2.59 -4.51
N GLN A 66 3.75 1.31 -4.84
CA GLN A 66 5.07 0.81 -5.21
C GLN A 66 5.59 1.49 -6.48
N ASP A 67 4.70 1.67 -7.45
CA ASP A 67 5.01 2.33 -8.71
C ASP A 67 5.37 3.82 -8.56
N LEU A 68 4.99 4.46 -7.45
CA LEU A 68 5.46 5.83 -7.14
C LEU A 68 6.99 5.94 -7.24
N TRP A 69 7.73 4.95 -6.71
CA TRP A 69 9.19 4.97 -6.67
C TRP A 69 9.86 4.79 -8.05
N SER A 70 9.08 4.40 -9.07
CA SER A 70 9.56 4.33 -10.45
C SER A 70 9.38 5.66 -11.20
N LYS A 71 8.62 6.61 -10.63
CA LYS A 71 8.25 7.85 -11.33
C LYS A 71 9.41 8.82 -11.44
N PRO A 72 9.50 9.57 -12.57
CA PRO A 72 10.37 10.71 -12.67
C PRO A 72 10.08 11.71 -11.57
N HIS A 73 11.12 12.34 -11.04
CA HIS A 73 10.99 13.34 -9.99
C HIS A 73 9.96 14.45 -10.32
N LEU A 74 9.93 14.92 -11.57
CA LEU A 74 8.99 15.94 -12.06
C LEU A 74 7.51 15.54 -12.01
N LEU A 75 7.21 14.25 -11.86
CA LEU A 75 5.84 13.71 -11.82
C LEU A 75 5.48 13.13 -10.44
N ALA A 76 6.43 13.07 -9.51
CA ALA A 76 6.26 12.36 -8.24
C ALA A 76 5.22 13.04 -7.33
N ASP A 77 5.17 14.37 -7.33
CA ASP A 77 4.21 15.15 -6.54
C ASP A 77 2.77 14.97 -7.04
N VAL A 78 2.57 15.06 -8.35
CA VAL A 78 1.27 14.85 -9.00
C VAL A 78 0.80 13.42 -8.74
N TYR A 79 1.65 12.43 -9.00
CA TYR A 79 1.31 11.03 -8.79
C TYR A 79 1.00 10.72 -7.32
N LEU A 80 1.78 11.26 -6.37
CA LEU A 80 1.53 11.06 -4.94
C LEU A 80 0.18 11.64 -4.51
N ARG A 81 -0.19 12.82 -5.02
CA ARG A 81 -1.49 13.45 -4.76
C ARG A 81 -2.65 12.65 -5.35
N GLU A 82 -2.50 12.16 -6.58
CA GLU A 82 -3.48 11.29 -7.21
C GLU A 82 -3.67 9.99 -6.42
N TRP A 83 -2.57 9.36 -6.01
CA TRP A 83 -2.60 8.15 -5.20
C TRP A 83 -3.33 8.37 -3.87
N MET A 84 -3.06 9.48 -3.18
CA MET A 84 -3.79 9.84 -1.95
C MET A 84 -5.29 10.05 -2.22
N ALA A 85 -5.66 10.62 -3.36
CA ALA A 85 -7.06 10.77 -3.74
C ALA A 85 -7.72 9.41 -4.04
N TRP A 86 -7.03 8.49 -4.72
CA TRP A 86 -7.51 7.13 -4.96
C TRP A 86 -7.71 6.36 -3.65
N ALA A 87 -6.75 6.43 -2.73
CA ALA A 87 -6.82 5.80 -1.42
C ALA A 87 -8.01 6.34 -0.61
N ARG A 88 -8.24 7.66 -0.58
CA ARG A 88 -9.41 8.26 0.09
C ARG A 88 -10.74 7.84 -0.54
N ARG A 89 -10.84 7.84 -1.86
CA ARG A 89 -12.07 7.43 -2.59
C ARG A 89 -12.34 5.92 -2.53
N SER A 90 -11.36 5.11 -2.14
CA SER A 90 -11.53 3.67 -2.02
C SER A 90 -12.50 3.25 -0.91
N GLN A 91 -12.75 4.13 0.07
CA GLN A 91 -13.56 3.86 1.27
C GLN A 91 -13.07 2.64 2.07
N LEU A 92 -11.78 2.34 1.98
CA LEU A 92 -11.12 1.32 2.78
C LEU A 92 -10.41 2.03 3.93
N GLU A 93 -10.99 2.02 5.13
CA GLU A 93 -10.50 2.79 6.28
C GLU A 93 -8.98 2.63 6.51
N PRO A 94 -8.39 1.42 6.46
CA PRO A 94 -6.94 1.27 6.61
C PRO A 94 -6.11 1.99 5.52
N MET A 95 -6.62 2.08 4.29
CA MET A 95 -5.97 2.81 3.19
C MET A 95 -6.18 4.33 3.30
N VAL A 96 -7.32 4.76 3.82
CA VAL A 96 -7.59 6.18 4.12
C VAL A 96 -6.61 6.68 5.18
N GLU A 97 -6.41 5.93 6.26
CA GLU A 97 -5.44 6.24 7.32
C GLU A 97 -3.99 6.24 6.82
N LEU A 98 -3.66 5.29 5.93
CA LEU A 98 -2.37 5.29 5.26
C LEU A 98 -2.17 6.58 4.44
N ALA A 99 -3.18 7.02 3.70
CA ALA A 99 -3.10 8.26 2.92
C ALA A 99 -2.94 9.51 3.80
N LYS A 100 -3.60 9.56 4.97
CA LYS A 100 -3.38 10.62 5.97
C LYS A 100 -1.95 10.61 6.49
N THR A 101 -1.42 9.43 6.79
CA THR A 101 -0.04 9.27 7.25
C THR A 101 0.97 9.71 6.19
N ILE A 102 0.80 9.28 4.94
CA ILE A 102 1.63 9.70 3.82
C ILE A 102 1.57 11.21 3.63
N LYS A 103 0.39 11.83 3.76
CA LYS A 103 0.24 13.28 3.66
C LYS A 103 1.07 14.01 4.71
N ARG A 104 1.13 13.52 5.97
CA ARG A 104 1.98 14.10 7.03
C ARG A 104 3.47 14.06 6.69
N HIS A 105 3.90 13.08 5.89
CA HIS A 105 5.29 12.89 5.49
C HIS A 105 5.57 13.24 4.02
N GLU A 106 4.63 13.90 3.33
CA GLU A 106 4.68 14.16 1.88
C GLU A 106 5.98 14.88 1.50
N GLU A 107 6.37 15.91 2.24
CA GLU A 107 7.59 16.65 1.93
C GLU A 107 8.84 15.78 2.01
N GLY A 108 8.93 14.89 3.00
CA GLY A 108 10.06 13.98 3.14
C GLY A 108 10.14 13.02 1.97
N ILE A 109 8.99 12.48 1.55
CA ILE A 109 8.86 11.60 0.40
C ILE A 109 9.30 12.34 -0.88
N LEU A 110 8.84 13.55 -1.12
CA LEU A 110 9.18 14.32 -2.33
C LEU A 110 10.65 14.75 -2.35
N ARG A 111 11.23 15.11 -1.19
CA ARG A 111 12.68 15.41 -1.07
C ARG A 111 13.57 14.24 -1.52
N TRP A 112 13.14 12.99 -1.35
CA TRP A 112 13.87 11.83 -1.84
C TRP A 112 13.98 11.80 -3.37
N PHE A 113 12.92 12.18 -4.09
CA PHE A 113 12.94 12.25 -5.55
C PHE A 113 13.89 13.34 -6.07
N HIS A 114 13.99 14.48 -5.37
CA HIS A 114 14.93 15.54 -5.72
C HIS A 114 16.40 15.14 -5.51
N SER A 115 16.70 14.48 -4.38
CA SER A 115 18.07 14.21 -3.96
C SER A 115 18.63 12.88 -4.48
N ARG A 116 17.77 11.98 -5.02
CA ARG A 116 18.07 10.57 -5.28
C ARG A 116 18.88 9.90 -4.14
N MET A 117 18.67 10.32 -2.90
CA MET A 117 19.52 9.90 -1.80
C MET A 117 19.21 8.45 -1.44
N THR A 118 20.24 7.60 -1.53
CA THR A 118 20.16 6.15 -1.38
C THR A 118 19.70 5.74 0.02
N ASN A 119 18.66 4.89 0.06
CA ASN A 119 18.21 4.00 1.15
C ASN A 119 17.79 4.58 2.53
N GLY A 120 18.31 5.71 2.99
CA GLY A 120 18.05 6.21 4.36
C GLY A 120 16.59 6.60 4.66
N LEU A 121 15.84 7.14 3.68
CA LEU A 121 14.43 7.48 3.87
C LEU A 121 13.51 6.23 3.86
N LEU A 122 13.87 5.21 3.07
CA LEU A 122 13.12 3.95 2.99
C LEU A 122 13.16 3.19 4.33
N GLU A 123 14.26 3.31 5.08
CA GLU A 123 14.35 2.80 6.45
C GLU A 123 13.48 3.58 7.43
N GLY A 124 13.38 4.90 7.31
CA GLY A 124 12.44 5.73 8.10
C GLY A 124 10.98 5.30 7.91
N ILE A 125 10.56 5.03 6.66
CA ILE A 125 9.20 4.53 6.36
C ILE A 125 8.98 3.08 6.86
N ASN A 126 10.04 2.28 7.05
CA ASN A 126 9.96 0.93 7.59
C ASN A 126 10.09 0.87 9.13
N GLY A 127 10.45 2.00 9.77
CA GLY A 127 10.83 2.08 11.18
C GLY A 127 9.78 2.65 12.14
N PHE A 128 8.58 3.03 11.69
CA PHE A 128 7.56 3.57 12.60
C PHE A 128 6.65 2.46 13.15
N PRO A 129 6.81 2.02 14.42
CA PRO A 129 5.74 1.40 15.17
C PRO A 129 4.66 2.45 15.48
N PHE A 130 3.42 1.99 15.53
CA PHE A 130 2.17 2.76 15.66
C PHE A 130 2.00 3.53 17.00
N SER A 131 3.07 3.83 17.74
CA SER A 131 3.00 4.31 19.13
C SER A 131 3.45 5.76 19.37
N PHE A 132 3.58 6.58 18.33
CA PHE A 132 3.88 8.01 18.50
C PHE A 132 3.05 8.87 17.54
N ILE A 133 1.77 9.03 17.88
CA ILE A 133 1.00 10.22 17.52
C ILE A 133 0.76 10.93 18.85
N PRO A 134 1.41 12.07 19.15
CA PRO A 134 0.97 12.90 20.25
C PRO A 134 -0.35 13.57 19.83
N ASP A 135 -1.39 13.37 20.64
CA ASP A 135 -2.63 14.12 20.54
C ASP A 135 -2.33 15.61 20.70
N PHE A 136 -2.48 16.38 19.63
CA PHE A 136 -2.70 17.83 19.63
C PHE A 136 -3.57 18.22 18.45
#